data_AF-K9X6F8-F1
#
_entry.id   AF-K9X6F8-F1
#
_cell.length_a   1.000
_cell.length_b   1.000
_cell.length_c   1.000
_cell.angle_alpha   90.00
_cell.angle_beta   90.00
_cell.angle_gamma   90.00
#
_symmetry.space_group_name_H-M   'P 1'
#
loop_
_entity.id
_entity.type
_entity.pdbx_description
1 polymer ?
#
loop_
_entity_poly.entity_id
_entity_poly.type
_entity_poly.pdbx_seq_one_letter_code
_entity_poly.pdbx_strand_id
1 'polypeptide(L)'
;MKFVQVKRVVEKIKDFPELGERIRQARERDGRPLTIICKECGVSRSYWYQLENENLLAPATEGIIRKIENFLGVDLGVNFND
;
A
#
# COMPACT_ATOMS: atom_id res chain seq x y z
N MET A 1 4.21 -32.14 -8.66
CA MET A 1 3.77 -30.80 -8.21
C MET A 1 4.67 -29.74 -8.85
N LYS A 2 4.12 -28.79 -9.62
CA LYS A 2 4.88 -27.62 -10.11
C LYS A 2 4.94 -26.58 -9.00
N PHE A 3 6.15 -26.22 -8.58
CA PHE A 3 6.35 -25.07 -7.70
C PHE A 3 6.12 -23.81 -8.53
N VAL A 4 5.00 -23.12 -8.30
CA VAL A 4 4.77 -21.80 -8.88
C VAL A 4 5.79 -20.87 -8.23
N GLN A 5 6.85 -20.54 -8.97
CA GLN A 5 7.73 -19.45 -8.58
C GLN A 5 6.92 -18.16 -8.70
N VAL A 6 6.33 -17.72 -7.60
CA VAL A 6 5.79 -16.37 -7.47
C VAL A 6 7.01 -15.46 -7.59
N LYS A 7 7.32 -15.02 -8.82
CA LYS A 7 8.16 -13.86 -9.07
C LYS A 7 7.51 -12.76 -8.24
N ARG A 8 8.08 -12.44 -7.07
CA ARG A 8 7.70 -11.24 -6.35
C ARG A 8 8.11 -10.11 -7.26
N VAL A 9 7.15 -9.61 -8.03
CA VAL A 9 7.27 -8.31 -8.68
C VAL A 9 7.24 -7.34 -7.51
N VAL A 10 8.44 -6.87 -7.18
CA VAL A 10 8.67 -5.96 -6.08
C VAL A 10 8.80 -4.59 -6.72
N GLU A 11 7.66 -4.03 -7.13
CA GLU A 11 7.60 -2.66 -7.62
C GLU A 11 7.81 -1.73 -6.43
N LYS A 12 8.78 -0.82 -6.58
CA LYS A 12 9.11 0.12 -5.51
C LYS A 12 8.17 1.31 -5.66
N ILE A 13 7.75 1.91 -4.55
CA ILE A 13 6.99 3.17 -4.57
C ILE A 13 7.71 4.30 -5.32
N LYS A 14 9.02 4.16 -5.56
CA LYS A 14 9.77 5.08 -6.41
C LYS A 14 9.17 5.22 -7.83
N ASP A 15 8.46 4.21 -8.32
CA ASP A 15 7.79 4.20 -9.61
C ASP A 15 6.37 4.83 -9.55
N PHE A 16 5.84 5.11 -8.35
CA PHE A 16 4.54 5.73 -8.12
C PHE A 16 4.69 7.02 -7.29
N PRO A 17 5.09 8.14 -7.91
CA PRO A 17 5.12 9.42 -7.23
C PRO A 17 3.71 9.80 -6.75
N GLU A 18 3.64 10.44 -5.58
CA GLU A 18 2.41 10.89 -4.90
C GLU A 18 1.54 9.78 -4.29
N LEU A 19 1.96 8.52 -4.34
CA LEU A 19 1.23 7.42 -3.71
C LEU A 19 1.07 7.64 -2.20
N GLY A 20 2.13 8.14 -1.55
CA GLY A 20 2.09 8.45 -0.12
C GLY A 20 1.06 9.52 0.22
N GLU A 21 0.99 10.57 -0.60
CA GLU A 21 0.02 11.65 -0.42
C GLU A 21 -1.41 11.18 -0.68
N ARG A 22 -1.64 10.35 -1.70
CA ARG A 22 -2.96 9.75 -1.97
C ARG A 22 -3.44 8.88 -0.80
N ILE A 23 -2.55 8.07 -0.23
CA ILE A 23 -2.84 7.26 0.96
C ILE A 23 -3.19 8.15 2.15
N ARG A 24 -2.44 9.23 2.36
CA ARG A 24 -2.69 10.19 3.42
C ARG A 24 -4.07 10.84 3.27
N GLN A 25 -4.39 11.35 2.08
CA GLN A 25 -5.69 11.96 1.79
C GLN A 25 -6.84 10.96 1.98
N ALA A 26 -6.66 9.71 1.54
CA ALA A 26 -7.65 8.66 1.74
C ALA A 26 -7.89 8.37 3.23
N ARG A 27 -6.81 8.29 4.03
CA ARG A 27 -6.91 8.13 5.49
C ARG A 27 -7.63 9.31 6.14
N GLU A 28 -7.33 10.54 5.72
CA GLU A 28 -7.95 11.75 6.28
C GLU A 28 -9.44 11.83 5.93
N ARG A 29 -9.86 11.33 4.76
CA ARG A 29 -11.28 11.22 4.37
C ARG A 29 -12.02 10.12 5.12
N ASP A 30 -11.34 9.02 5.40
CA ASP A 30 -11.94 7.84 6.02
C ASP A 30 -12.33 8.05 7.49
N GLY A 31 -11.55 8.85 8.23
CA GLY A 31 -11.84 9.22 9.62
C GLY A 31 -11.69 8.10 10.65
N ARG A 32 -11.42 6.85 10.24
CA ARG A 32 -11.14 5.75 11.18
C ARG A 32 -9.71 5.88 11.74
N PRO A 33 -9.45 5.38 12.96
CA PRO A 33 -8.13 5.44 13.54
C PRO A 33 -7.15 4.55 12.78
N LEU A 34 -5.92 5.05 12.60
CA LEU A 34 -4.85 4.38 11.86
C LEU A 34 -4.61 2.94 12.34
N THR A 35 -4.77 2.67 13.64
CA THR A 35 -4.62 1.33 14.22
C THR A 35 -5.58 0.30 13.62
N ILE A 36 -6.82 0.69 13.31
CA ILE A 36 -7.81 -0.18 12.67
C ILE A 36 -7.44 -0.40 11.22
N ILE A 37 -7.11 0.66 10.49
CA ILE A 37 -6.69 0.57 9.09
C ILE A 37 -5.48 -0.37 8.95
N CYS A 38 -4.45 -0.17 9.78
CA CYS A 38 -3.27 -1.02 9.82
C CYS A 38 -3.60 -2.49 10.10
N LYS A 39 -4.49 -2.75 11.08
CA LYS A 39 -4.89 -4.11 11.45
C LYS A 39 -5.60 -4.82 10.29
N GLU A 40 -6.54 -4.14 9.64
CA GLU A 40 -7.34 -4.69 8.55
C GLU A 40 -6.50 -4.89 7.27
N CYS A 41 -5.60 -3.95 6.97
CA CYS A 41 -4.66 -4.09 5.86
C CYS A 41 -3.53 -5.10 6.15
N GLY A 42 -3.35 -5.50 7.41
CA GLY A 42 -2.27 -6.40 7.84
C GLY A 42 -0.89 -5.76 7.77
N VAL A 43 -0.80 -4.44 7.98
CA VAL A 43 0.45 -3.67 7.93
C VAL A 43 0.77 -3.05 9.27
N SER A 44 2.05 -2.80 9.52
CA SER A 44 2.50 -2.13 10.74
C SER A 44 2.34 -0.61 10.63
N ARG A 45 2.10 0.09 11.75
CA ARG A 45 2.04 1.57 11.76
C ARG A 45 3.30 2.23 11.20
N SER A 46 4.48 1.70 11.52
CA SER A 46 5.74 2.21 10.97
C SER A 46 5.80 2.07 9.45
N TYR A 47 5.29 0.96 8.92
CA TYR A 47 5.20 0.73 7.48
C TYR A 47 4.22 1.70 6.82
N TRP A 48 3.08 1.98 7.48
CA TRP A 48 2.13 2.99 7.01
C TRP A 48 2.76 4.37 6.88
N TYR A 49 3.48 4.83 7.90
CA TYR A 49 4.18 6.11 7.82
C TYR A 49 5.24 6.12 6.71
N GLN A 50 5.90 5.00 6.47
CA GLN A 50 6.83 4.88 5.34
C GLN A 50 6.11 4.97 3.98
N LEU A 51 4.90 4.42 3.86
CA LEU A 51 4.05 4.59 2.68
C LEU A 51 3.70 6.07 2.48
N GLU A 52 3.18 6.73 3.52
CA GLU A 52 2.75 8.14 3.47
C GLU A 52 3.91 9.10 3.15
N ASN A 53 5.11 8.83 3.68
CA ASN A 53 6.30 9.64 3.41
C ASN A 53 7.07 9.19 2.16
N GLU A 54 6.55 8.19 1.44
CA GLU A 54 7.19 7.58 0.25
C GLU A 54 8.64 7.08 0.51
N ASN A 55 8.98 6.90 1.79
CA ASN A 55 10.28 6.47 2.28
C ASN A 55 10.22 5.02 2.73
N LEU A 56 9.78 4.16 1.82
CA LEU A 56 9.67 2.74 2.04
C LEU A 56 11.05 2.08 2.15
N LEU A 57 11.33 1.53 3.34
CA LEU A 57 12.46 0.61 3.52
C LEU A 57 12.18 -0.76 2.90
N ALA A 58 10.90 -1.14 2.90
CA ALA A 58 10.42 -2.35 2.27
C ALA A 58 9.39 -1.99 1.19
N PRO A 59 9.50 -2.56 -0.02
CA PRO A 59 8.63 -2.25 -1.15
C PRO A 59 7.16 -2.63 -0.88
N ALA A 60 6.24 -1.85 -1.45
CA ALA A 60 4.82 -2.14 -1.38
C ALA A 60 4.46 -3.22 -2.38
N THR A 61 3.97 -4.34 -1.88
CA THR A 61 3.44 -5.40 -2.74
C THR A 61 2.06 -4.99 -3.22
N GLU A 62 1.71 -5.41 -4.44
CA GLU A 62 0.37 -5.22 -5.00
C GLU A 62 -0.72 -5.64 -3.99
N GLY A 63 -0.55 -6.81 -3.36
CA GLY A 63 -1.53 -7.32 -2.40
C GLY A 63 -1.76 -6.39 -1.20
N ILE A 64 -0.77 -5.63 -0.76
CA ILE A 64 -0.96 -4.62 0.30
C ILE A 64 -1.71 -3.41 -0.26
N ILE A 65 -1.30 -2.91 -1.42
CA ILE A 65 -1.95 -1.73 -2.01
C ILE A 65 -3.42 -2.02 -2.33
N ARG A 66 -3.73 -3.16 -2.95
CA ARG A 66 -5.12 -3.60 -3.21
C ARG A 66 -5.96 -3.72 -1.94
N LYS A 67 -5.37 -4.18 -0.83
CA LYS A 67 -6.06 -4.21 0.46
C LYS A 67 -6.37 -2.81 0.98
N ILE A 68 -5.42 -1.88 0.85
CA ILE A 68 -5.60 -0.48 1.26
C ILE A 68 -6.70 0.16 0.40
N GLU A 69 -6.67 -0.02 -0.91
CA GLU A 69 -7.70 0.47 -1.86
C GLU A 69 -9.08 -0.05 -1.49
N ASN A 70 -9.21 -1.36 -1.30
CA ASN A 70 -10.49 -1.98 -0.94
C ASN A 70 -10.99 -1.50 0.43
N PHE A 71 -10.10 -1.43 1.41
CA PHE A 71 -10.47 -1.04 2.76
C PHE A 71 -10.87 0.43 2.86
N LEU A 72 -10.12 1.33 2.22
CA LEU A 72 -10.39 2.77 2.19
C LEU A 72 -11.43 3.15 1.13
N GLY A 73 -11.78 2.23 0.23
CA GLY A 73 -12.71 2.50 -0.88
C GLY A 73 -12.18 3.52 -1.86
N VAL A 74 -10.86 3.55 -2.09
CA VAL A 74 -10.20 4.51 -2.98
C VAL A 74 -9.39 3.80 -4.05
N ASP A 75 -9.21 4.46 -5.18
CA ASP A 75 -8.24 4.06 -6.20
C ASP A 75 -6.97 4.89 -6.00
N LEU A 76 -5.84 4.20 -5.75
CA LEU A 76 -4.54 4.83 -5.55
C LEU A 76 -3.81 5.06 -6.89
N GLY A 77 -4.39 4.61 -8.01
CA GLY A 77 -3.85 4.79 -9.36
C GLY A 77 -2.56 4.02 -9.61
N VAL A 78 -2.35 2.91 -8.89
CA VAL A 78 -1.21 2.01 -9.07
C VAL A 78 -1.48 0.98 -10.16
N ASN A 79 -0.51 0.75 -11.03
CA ASN A 79 -0.61 -0.22 -12.11
C ASN A 79 0.63 -1.12 -12.11
N PHE A 80 0.43 -2.40 -11.83
CA PHE A 80 1.49 -3.41 -11.66
C PHE A 80 1.76 -4.24 -12.94
N ASN A 81 1.29 -3.78 -14.12
CA ASN A 81 1.33 -4.54 -15.37
C ASN A 81 2.56 -4.29 -16.28
N ASP A 82 3.73 -3.90 -15.74
CA ASP A 82 4.99 -3.82 -16.53
C ASP A 82 5.89 -5.05 -16.36
#